data_AF-A0A1F9MC90-F1
#
_entry.id   AF-A0A1F9MC90-F1
#
_cell.length_a   1.000
_cell.length_b   1.000
_cell.length_c   1.000
_cell.angle_alpha   90.00
_cell.angle_beta   90.00
_cell.angle_gamma   90.00
#
_symmetry.space_group_name_H-M   'P 1'
#
loop_
_entity.id
_entity.type
_entity.pdbx_description
1 polymer ?
#
loop_
_entity_poly.entity_id
_entity_poly.type
_entity_poly.pdbx_seq_one_letter_code
_entity_poly.pdbx_strand_id
1 'polypeptide(L)' 'MLPRLGELFPNTIEVISKPRQEYQTMAYAELGLPKAPAIMVGDAVICEGKDIDDSLLETAIRRHLEGN' A
#
# COMPACT_ATOMS: atom_id res chain seq x y z
N MET A 1 -5.60 -8.94 -6.00
CA MET A 1 -4.34 -8.24 -5.65
C MET A 1 -3.94 -8.32 -4.16
N LEU A 2 -4.57 -9.11 -3.27
CA LEU A 2 -4.11 -9.22 -1.86
C LEU A 2 -4.17 -10.60 -1.17
N PRO A 3 -4.95 -11.61 -1.60
CA PRO A 3 -5.02 -12.89 -0.86
C PRO A 3 -3.66 -13.59 -0.71
N ARG A 4 -2.88 -13.61 -1.79
CA ARG A 4 -1.58 -14.30 -1.84
C ARG A 4 -0.50 -13.64 -0.97
N LEU A 5 -0.53 -12.31 -0.83
CA LEU A 5 0.43 -11.61 0.03
C LEU A 5 0.19 -11.88 1.52
N GLY A 6 -1.07 -12.04 1.93
CA GLY A 6 -1.40 -12.44 3.31
C GLY A 6 -0.86 -13.83 3.67
N GLU A 7 -0.72 -14.74 2.70
CA GLU A 7 -0.11 -16.06 2.89
C GLU A 7 1.43 -15.97 2.97
N LEU A 8 2.06 -15.12 2.14
CA LEU A 8 3.52 -14.97 2.09
C LEU A 8 4.08 -14.14 3.25
N PHE A 9 3.33 -13.15 3.72
CA PHE A 9 3.74 -12.20 4.76
C PHE A 9 2.65 -12.04 5.84
N PRO A 10 2.34 -13.12 6.59
CA PRO A 10 1.28 -13.10 7.58
C PRO A 10 1.56 -12.06 8.68
N ASN A 11 0.52 -11.32 9.08
CA ASN A 11 0.53 -10.29 10.14
C ASN A 11 1.35 -9.01 9.84
N THR A 12 1.72 -8.76 8.58
CA THR A 12 2.50 -7.56 8.19
C THR A 12 1.70 -6.56 7.33
N ILE A 13 0.45 -6.88 7.01
CA ILE A 13 -0.35 -6.13 6.05
C ILE A 13 -1.54 -5.49 6.76
N GLU A 14 -1.60 -4.17 6.72
CA GLU A 14 -2.78 -3.40 7.07
C GLU A 14 -3.51 -2.98 5.78
N VAL A 15 -4.83 -3.14 5.76
CA VAL A 15 -5.67 -2.71 4.61
C VAL A 15 -6.67 -1.67 5.08
N ILE A 16 -6.48 -0.43 4.62
CA ILE A 16 -7.42 0.66 4.85
C ILE A 16 -8.32 0.79 3.62
N SER A 17 -9.62 0.54 3.78
CA SER A 17 -10.62 0.68 2.72
C SER A 17 -11.72 1.64 3.13
N LYS A 18 -11.94 2.68 2.31
CA LYS A 18 -12.99 3.69 2.47
C LYS A 18 -13.79 3.83 1.17
N PRO A 19 -15.02 4.38 1.23
CA PRO A 19 -15.74 4.83 0.04
C PRO A 19 -14.90 5.76 -0.84
N ARG A 20 -15.02 5.60 -2.17
CA ARG A 20 -14.28 6.40 -3.16
C ARG A 20 -14.38 7.91 -2.93
N GLN A 21 -15.54 8.38 -2.48
CA GLN A 21 -15.78 9.80 -2.23
C GLN A 21 -14.93 10.34 -1.07
N GLU A 22 -14.67 9.55 -0.02
CA GLU A 22 -13.84 9.98 1.12
C GLU A 22 -12.40 10.26 0.68
N TYR A 23 -11.85 9.45 -0.22
CA TYR A 23 -10.51 9.66 -0.80
C TYR A 23 -10.39 10.89 -1.71
N GLN A 24 -11.52 11.48 -2.14
CA GLN A 24 -11.54 12.64 -3.04
C GLN A 24 -11.81 13.96 -2.29
N THR A 25 -11.76 13.94 -0.96
CA THR A 25 -11.98 15.12 -0.13
C THR A 25 -10.68 15.90 0.11
N MET A 26 -10.79 17.21 0.33
CA MET A 26 -9.67 18.03 0.81
C MET A 26 -9.15 17.53 2.16
N ALA A 27 -10.06 17.11 3.05
CA ALA A 27 -9.69 16.53 4.34
C ALA A 27 -8.76 15.32 4.21
N TYR A 28 -8.98 14.45 3.21
CA TYR A 28 -8.07 13.34 2.94
C TYR A 28 -6.72 13.80 2.38
N ALA A 29 -6.71 14.78 1.47
CA ALA A 29 -5.48 15.34 0.92
C ALA A 29 -4.60 15.99 2.00
N GLU A 30 -5.21 16.59 3.03
CA GLU A 30 -4.52 17.19 4.17
C GLU A 30 -3.88 16.16 5.12
N LEU A 31 -4.23 14.87 5.02
CA LEU A 31 -3.59 13.82 5.83
C LEU A 31 -2.14 13.52 5.42
N GLY A 32 -1.69 14.05 4.27
CA GLY A 32 -0.36 13.74 3.72
C GLY A 32 -0.20 12.30 3.25
N LEU A 33 -1.32 11.57 3.12
CA LEU A 33 -1.34 10.20 2.59
C LEU A 33 -1.32 10.19 1.05
N PRO A 34 -0.75 9.15 0.42
CA PRO A 34 -0.69 9.05 -1.03
C PRO A 34 -2.08 8.91 -1.66
N LYS A 35 -2.17 9.26 -2.94
CA LYS A 35 -3.44 9.21 -3.67
C LYS A 35 -3.90 7.75 -3.86
N ALA A 36 -5.06 7.42 -3.32
CA ALA A 36 -5.66 6.09 -3.52
C ALA A 36 -6.03 5.81 -5.01
N PRO A 37 -5.91 4.55 -5.48
CA PRO A 37 -5.32 3.41 -4.78
C PRO A 37 -3.80 3.60 -4.61
N ALA A 38 -3.27 3.23 -3.45
CA ALA A 38 -1.86 3.36 -3.14
C ALA A 38 -1.38 2.20 -2.27
N ILE A 39 -0.09 1.90 -2.35
CA ILE A 39 0.59 0.91 -1.51
C ILE A 39 1.84 1.54 -0.92
N MET A 40 1.97 1.41 0.39
CA MET A 40 3.15 1.80 1.15
C MET A 40 3.81 0.56 1.76
N VAL A 41 5.14 0.56 1.82
CA VAL A 41 5.94 -0.44 2.53
C VAL A 41 6.79 0.32 3.55
N GLY A 42 6.47 0.16 4.84
CA GLY A 42 6.92 1.09 5.87
C GLY A 42 6.42 2.51 5.57
N ASP A 43 7.33 3.48 5.57
CA ASP A 43 7.02 4.89 5.25
C ASP A 43 7.17 5.23 3.76
N ALA A 44 7.55 4.26 2.91
CA ALA A 44 7.82 4.50 1.50
C ALA A 44 6.59 4.21 0.62
N VAL A 45 6.19 5.18 -0.21
CA VAL A 45 5.16 5.00 -1.24
C VAL A 45 5.73 4.22 -2.43
N ILE A 46 5.17 3.04 -2.72
CA ILE A 46 5.61 2.17 -3.82
C ILE A 46 4.74 2.36 -5.07
N CYS A 47 3.44 2.60 -4.88
CA CYS A 47 2.56 3.04 -5.96
C CYS A 47 1.46 3.98 -5.44
N GLU A 48 0.99 4.87 -6.31
CA GLU A 48 -0.17 5.71 -6.06
C GLU A 48 -0.95 5.97 -7.37
N GLY A 49 -2.27 6.06 -7.25
CA GLY A 49 -3.20 6.31 -8.36
C GLY A 49 -3.26 5.20 -9.42
N LYS A 50 -2.59 4.06 -9.22
CA LYS A 50 -2.49 2.95 -10.19
C LYS A 50 -2.25 1.60 -9.51
N ASP A 51 -2.47 0.54 -10.27
CA ASP A 51 -2.10 -0.82 -9.87
C ASP A 51 -0.58 -1.05 -9.94
N ILE A 52 -0.14 -2.12 -9.26
CA ILE A 52 1.24 -2.61 -9.26
C ILE A 52 1.27 -4.09 -9.62
N ASP A 53 2.37 -4.54 -10.19
CA ASP A 53 2.63 -5.97 -10.40
C ASP A 53 2.99 -6.67 -9.08
N ASP A 54 2.45 -7.87 -8.87
CA ASP A 54 2.66 -8.66 -7.65
C ASP A 54 4.16 -8.93 -7.37
N SER A 55 4.97 -9.18 -8.40
CA SER A 55 6.40 -9.47 -8.23
C SER A 55 7.19 -8.24 -7.80
N LEU A 56 6.80 -7.05 -8.27
CA LEU A 56 7.41 -5.79 -7.86
C LEU A 56 7.06 -5.47 -6.41
N LEU A 57 5.81 -5.70 -6.02
CA LEU A 57 5.37 -5.52 -4.64
C LEU A 57 6.07 -6.49 -3.68
N GLU A 58 6.15 -7.77 -4.04
CA GLU A 58 6.86 -8.78 -3.25
C GLU A 58 8.34 -8.40 -3.05
N THR A 59 9.01 -7.96 -4.13
CA THR A 59 10.42 -7.52 -4.07
C THR A 59 10.58 -6.32 -3.13
N ALA A 60 9.67 -5.35 -3.20
CA ALA A 60 9.71 -4.17 -2.32
C ALA A 60 9.56 -4.56 -0.84
N ILE A 61 8.63 -5.49 -0.54
CA ILE A 61 8.43 -6.00 0.82
C ILE A 61 9.68 -6.74 1.32
N ARG A 62 10.22 -7.69 0.54
CA ARG A 62 11.43 -8.45 0.92
C ARG A 62 12.61 -7.52 1.21
N ARG A 63 12.86 -6.56 0.33
CA ARG A 63 13.94 -5.58 0.51
C ARG A 63 13.79 -4.76 1.79
N HIS A 64 12.56 -4.40 2.16
CA HIS A 64 12.31 -3.68 3.41
C HIS A 64 12.57 -4.55 4.64
N LEU A 65 12.19 -5.83 4.59
CA LEU A 65 12.38 -6.78 5.70
C LEU A 65 13.84 -7.24 5.87
N GLU A 66 14.61 -7.32 4.78
CA GLU A 66 16.03 -7.72 4.80
C GLU A 66 16.99 -6.59 5.24
N GLY A 67 16.53 -5.33 5.19
CA GLY A 67 17.32 -4.13 5.46
C GLY A 67 17.21 -3.58 6.89
N ASN A 68 16.59 -4.30 7.81
CA ASN A 68 16.40 -3.95 9.22
C ASN A 68 16.80 -5.11 10.14
#